data_AF-A0A9D4IV87-F1
#
_entry.id   AF-A0A9D4IV87-F1
#
_cell.length_a   1.000
_cell.length_b   1.000
_cell.length_c   1.000
_cell.angle_alpha   90.00
_cell.angle_beta   90.00
_cell.angle_gamma   90.00
#
_symmetry.space_group_name_H-M   'P 1'
#
loop_
_entity.id
_entity.type
_entity.pdbx_description
1 polymer ?
#
loop_
_entity_poly.entity_id
_entity_poly.type
_entity_poly.pdbx_seq_one_letter_code
_entity_poly.pdbx_strand_id
1 'polypeptide(L)'
;MHQQVSNLGCTKRETVAEFCKSKRCHIEKSHYLKSPTDRQAEVVARKMKQAFTPLTKKQSEDVKDGAKMRLDLHTLLAPDIPDSCFGLTMEGRRHKNKSIELPKTIIELSKETLTSDELILKLTLTDTEIENLKIATVNQSESLIWHSQRRGRITASIFKRVCTRVDTIRKDKTTDVTKLKEAILGEKPLIQTKAMKHGIAMEPAAKREYITTQKKNTQEVQGH
;
A
#
# COMPACT_ATOMS: atom_id res chain seq x y z
N MET A 1 39.49 52.97 -22.66
CA MET A 1 39.65 53.35 -24.08
C MET A 1 39.15 52.17 -24.91
N HIS A 2 37.90 52.22 -25.35
CA HIS A 2 37.52 52.55 -26.75
C HIS A 2 37.90 51.44 -27.75
N GLN A 3 36.95 50.50 -27.93
CA GLN A 3 36.14 50.26 -29.14
C GLN A 3 36.75 50.30 -30.56
N GLN A 4 36.22 49.38 -31.37
CA GLN A 4 36.07 49.34 -32.86
C GLN A 4 37.20 48.65 -33.65
N VAL A 5 37.01 47.43 -34.19
CA VAL A 5 36.11 46.94 -35.27
C VAL A 5 36.64 47.28 -36.67
N SER A 6 36.96 46.25 -37.47
CA SER A 6 36.92 46.30 -38.93
C SER A 6 36.61 44.91 -39.49
N ASN A 7 35.47 44.82 -40.16
CA ASN A 7 34.96 43.70 -40.96
C ASN A 7 35.86 43.39 -42.16
N LEU A 8 35.73 42.19 -42.73
CA LEU A 8 35.17 41.92 -44.07
C LEU A 8 35.39 40.45 -44.45
N GLY A 9 34.42 39.84 -45.14
CA GLY A 9 34.70 38.68 -46.00
C GLY A 9 33.79 37.45 -45.82
N CYS A 10 32.52 37.60 -46.18
CA CYS A 10 31.62 36.51 -46.53
C CYS A 10 32.21 35.63 -47.66
N THR A 11 32.14 34.31 -47.55
CA THR A 11 31.55 33.36 -48.53
C THR A 11 32.18 31.97 -48.42
N LYS A 12 31.42 31.01 -47.88
CA LYS A 12 31.03 29.75 -48.55
C LYS A 12 30.29 28.87 -47.55
N ARG A 13 29.03 28.60 -47.87
CA ARG A 13 28.22 27.57 -47.24
C ARG A 13 28.80 26.22 -47.66
N GLU A 14 29.54 25.57 -46.78
CA GLU A 14 29.80 24.14 -46.91
C GLU A 14 28.62 23.39 -46.32
N THR A 15 27.92 22.67 -47.19
CA THR A 15 26.77 21.84 -46.87
C THR A 15 27.20 20.66 -45.99
N VAL A 16 26.50 20.46 -44.87
CA VAL A 16 26.64 19.39 -43.87
C VAL A 16 26.52 17.96 -44.46
N ALA A 17 26.25 17.83 -45.77
CA ALA A 17 26.05 16.57 -46.46
C ALA A 17 27.34 15.87 -46.94
N GLU A 18 28.50 16.55 -46.98
CA GLU A 18 29.74 15.95 -47.51
C GLU A 18 30.70 15.37 -46.46
N PHE A 19 30.49 15.65 -45.18
CA PHE A 19 31.32 15.06 -44.11
C PHE A 19 30.87 13.63 -43.71
N CYS A 20 29.65 13.21 -44.08
CA CYS A 20 29.08 11.92 -43.69
C CYS A 20 29.39 10.74 -44.62
N LYS A 21 30.16 10.92 -45.70
CA LYS A 21 30.48 9.83 -46.65
C LYS A 21 31.79 9.08 -46.37
N SER A 22 32.58 9.50 -45.38
CA SER A 22 33.90 8.90 -45.09
C SER A 22 34.03 8.22 -43.73
N LYS A 23 32.93 7.66 -43.19
CA LYS A 23 33.01 6.60 -42.17
C LYS A 23 31.96 5.54 -42.46
N ARG A 24 32.36 4.56 -43.26
CA ARG A 24 31.74 3.24 -43.30
C ARG A 24 31.99 2.59 -41.94
N CYS A 25 31.23 3.00 -40.92
CA CYS A 25 31.22 2.33 -39.63
C CYS A 25 30.63 0.93 -39.88
N HIS A 26 31.51 -0.07 -39.87
CA HIS A 26 31.11 -1.42 -39.57
C HIS A 26 30.36 -1.39 -38.23
N ILE A 27 29.03 -1.45 -38.29
CA ILE A 27 28.24 -1.84 -37.13
C ILE A 27 28.52 -3.32 -36.96
N GLU A 28 29.54 -3.64 -36.17
CA GLU A 28 29.62 -4.96 -35.56
C GLU A 28 28.30 -5.17 -34.81
N LYS A 29 27.54 -6.19 -35.23
CA LYS A 29 26.34 -6.62 -34.51
C LYS A 29 26.81 -7.00 -33.12
N SER A 30 26.57 -6.12 -32.15
CA SER A 30 26.99 -6.36 -30.79
C SER A 30 26.26 -7.61 -30.30
N HIS A 31 27.03 -8.62 -29.91
CA HIS A 31 26.56 -9.92 -29.43
C HIS A 31 25.92 -9.84 -28.02
N TYR A 32 25.51 -8.64 -27.58
CA TYR A 32 24.89 -8.47 -26.28
C TYR A 32 23.49 -9.07 -26.31
N LEU A 33 23.34 -10.18 -25.61
CA LEU A 33 22.06 -10.69 -25.14
C LEU A 33 21.28 -9.52 -24.54
N LYS A 34 20.10 -9.24 -25.12
CA LYS A 34 19.13 -8.24 -24.62
C LYS A 34 19.08 -8.29 -23.10
N SER A 35 19.19 -7.12 -22.45
CA SER A 35 19.20 -7.04 -21.00
C SER A 35 17.90 -7.66 -20.44
N PRO A 36 17.91 -8.22 -19.20
CA PRO A 36 16.71 -8.78 -18.59
C PRO A 36 15.52 -7.80 -18.56
N THR A 37 15.81 -6.51 -18.41
CA THR A 37 14.85 -5.39 -18.47
C THR A 37 14.23 -5.22 -19.86
N ASP A 38 15.02 -5.34 -20.93
CA ASP A 38 14.51 -5.24 -22.31
C ASP A 38 13.62 -6.43 -22.66
N ARG A 39 13.95 -7.63 -22.16
CA ARG A 39 13.09 -8.83 -22.32
C ARG A 39 11.77 -8.68 -21.56
N GLN A 40 11.79 -8.11 -20.36
CA GLN A 40 10.56 -7.87 -19.59
C GLN A 40 9.67 -6.83 -20.28
N ALA A 41 10.24 -5.73 -20.78
CA ALA A 41 9.50 -4.72 -21.54
C ALA A 41 8.86 -5.30 -22.82
N GLU A 42 9.58 -6.17 -23.54
CA GLU A 42 9.06 -6.82 -24.75
C GLU A 42 7.95 -7.85 -24.42
N VAL A 43 8.07 -8.59 -23.31
CA VAL A 43 7.01 -9.50 -22.82
C VAL A 43 5.77 -8.73 -22.38
N VAL A 44 5.94 -7.61 -21.68
CA VAL A 44 4.83 -6.73 -21.29
C VAL A 44 4.16 -6.12 -22.53
N ALA A 45 4.93 -5.64 -23.50
CA ALA A 45 4.39 -5.10 -24.75
C ALA A 45 3.66 -6.16 -25.59
N ARG A 46 4.16 -7.41 -25.65
CA ARG A 46 3.46 -8.52 -26.31
C ARG A 46 2.17 -8.91 -25.57
N LYS A 47 2.18 -8.92 -24.23
CA LYS A 47 0.96 -9.13 -23.42
C LYS A 47 -0.06 -8.00 -23.62
N MET A 48 0.39 -6.75 -23.72
CA MET A 48 -0.50 -5.61 -23.98
C MET A 48 -1.12 -5.65 -25.38
N LYS A 49 -0.38 -6.07 -26.41
CA LYS A 49 -0.92 -6.26 -27.77
C LYS A 49 -1.94 -7.41 -27.88
N GLN A 50 -1.88 -8.38 -26.97
CA GLN A 50 -2.84 -9.49 -26.88
C GLN A 50 -4.04 -9.19 -25.98
N ALA A 51 -4.10 -8.04 -25.31
CA ALA A 51 -5.12 -7.75 -24.30
C ALA A 51 -6.47 -7.31 -24.89
N PHE A 52 -6.57 -7.10 -26.20
CA PHE A 52 -7.81 -6.69 -26.86
C PHE A 52 -8.16 -7.63 -28.00
N THR A 53 -8.90 -8.69 -27.69
CA THR A 53 -9.55 -9.51 -28.71
C THR A 53 -10.70 -8.69 -29.30
N PRO A 54 -10.73 -8.41 -30.61
CA PRO A 54 -11.85 -7.71 -31.21
C PRO A 54 -13.14 -8.53 -31.00
N LEU A 55 -14.24 -7.85 -30.71
CA LEU A 55 -15.53 -8.51 -30.52
C LEU A 55 -15.89 -9.32 -31.77
N THR A 56 -16.37 -10.54 -31.55
CA THR A 56 -16.93 -11.35 -32.63
C THR A 56 -18.22 -10.70 -33.14
N LYS A 57 -18.61 -10.97 -34.40
CA LYS A 57 -19.83 -10.39 -35.00
C LYS A 57 -21.08 -10.62 -34.15
N LYS A 58 -21.23 -11.81 -33.55
CA LYS A 58 -22.32 -12.12 -32.62
C LYS A 58 -22.29 -11.24 -31.37
N GLN A 59 -21.14 -11.15 -30.71
CA GLN A 59 -21.01 -10.26 -29.54
C GLN A 59 -21.24 -8.79 -29.90
N SER A 60 -20.87 -8.36 -31.12
CA SER A 60 -21.14 -7.01 -31.60
C SER A 60 -22.62 -6.75 -31.86
N GLU A 61 -23.40 -7.78 -32.17
CA GLU A 61 -24.86 -7.71 -32.31
C GLU A 61 -25.56 -7.68 -30.95
N ASP A 62 -25.10 -8.51 -30.00
CA ASP A 62 -25.63 -8.55 -28.63
C ASP A 62 -25.38 -7.24 -27.86
N VAL A 63 -24.23 -6.59 -28.11
CA VAL A 63 -23.86 -5.32 -27.46
C VAL A 63 -24.62 -4.10 -28.02
N LYS A 64 -25.38 -4.26 -29.13
CA LYS A 64 -26.14 -3.15 -29.74
C LYS A 64 -27.18 -2.54 -28.80
N ASP A 65 -27.72 -3.34 -27.87
CA ASP A 65 -28.67 -2.87 -26.85
C ASP A 65 -28.12 -3.10 -25.44
N GLY A 66 -27.04 -2.37 -25.12
CA GLY A 66 -26.43 -2.41 -23.80
C GLY A 66 -27.37 -1.97 -22.67
N ALA A 67 -28.44 -1.22 -22.96
CA ALA A 67 -29.42 -0.83 -21.96
C ALA A 67 -30.26 -2.04 -21.52
N LYS A 68 -30.76 -2.81 -22.48
CA LYS A 68 -31.49 -4.05 -22.21
C LYS A 68 -30.63 -5.07 -21.47
N MET A 69 -29.37 -5.28 -21.88
CA MET A 69 -28.47 -6.20 -21.19
C MET A 69 -28.28 -5.86 -19.71
N ARG A 70 -28.15 -4.56 -19.39
CA ARG A 70 -28.02 -4.11 -17.99
C ARG A 70 -29.30 -4.38 -17.19
N LEU A 71 -30.46 -4.18 -17.80
CA LEU A 71 -31.76 -4.41 -17.17
C LEU A 71 -32.01 -5.90 -16.92
N ASP A 72 -31.72 -6.75 -17.92
CA ASP A 72 -31.86 -8.20 -17.82
C ASP A 72 -30.93 -8.75 -16.72
N LEU A 73 -29.68 -8.28 -16.69
CA LEU A 73 -28.72 -8.65 -15.65
C LEU A 73 -29.15 -8.18 -14.26
N HIS A 74 -29.69 -6.97 -14.13
CA HIS A 74 -30.22 -6.46 -12.86
C HIS A 74 -31.41 -7.29 -12.39
N THR A 75 -32.34 -7.63 -13.29
CA THR A 75 -33.51 -8.45 -12.97
C THR A 75 -33.12 -9.83 -12.44
N LEU A 76 -32.09 -10.45 -13.03
CA LEU A 76 -31.59 -11.75 -12.58
C LEU A 76 -30.86 -11.67 -11.23
N LEU A 77 -30.11 -10.59 -10.97
CA LEU A 77 -29.26 -10.47 -9.78
C LEU A 77 -29.96 -9.80 -8.58
N ALA A 78 -31.01 -9.01 -8.81
CA ALA A 78 -31.70 -8.27 -7.77
C ALA A 78 -32.27 -9.14 -6.62
N PRO A 79 -32.80 -10.36 -6.87
CA PRO A 79 -33.29 -11.23 -5.79
C PRO A 79 -32.18 -11.74 -4.87
N ASP A 80 -31.01 -12.04 -5.41
CA ASP A 80 -29.91 -12.68 -4.67
C ASP A 80 -28.97 -11.67 -4.02
N ILE A 81 -28.72 -10.53 -4.66
CA ILE A 81 -27.75 -9.52 -4.22
C ILE A 81 -28.27 -8.07 -4.38
N PRO A 82 -29.36 -7.70 -3.66
CA PRO A 82 -30.01 -6.40 -3.80
C PRO A 82 -29.11 -5.22 -3.41
N ASP A 83 -28.15 -5.43 -2.50
CA ASP A 83 -27.23 -4.39 -2.02
C ASP A 83 -25.91 -4.33 -2.81
N SER A 84 -25.81 -5.05 -3.93
CA SER A 84 -24.63 -4.98 -4.80
C SER A 84 -24.45 -3.59 -5.38
N CYS A 85 -23.19 -3.17 -5.60
CA CYS A 85 -22.91 -1.87 -6.24
C CYS A 85 -23.61 -1.72 -7.60
N PHE A 86 -23.75 -2.81 -8.34
CA PHE A 86 -24.46 -2.83 -9.62
C PHE A 86 -25.96 -2.55 -9.44
N GLY A 87 -26.64 -3.28 -8.55
CA GLY A 87 -28.07 -3.08 -8.29
C GLY A 87 -28.38 -1.67 -7.75
N LEU A 88 -27.59 -1.19 -6.80
CA LEU A 88 -27.71 0.16 -6.26
C LEU A 88 -27.55 1.23 -7.36
N THR A 89 -26.59 1.04 -8.28
CA THR A 89 -26.38 1.96 -9.41
C THR A 89 -27.58 1.98 -10.35
N MET A 90 -28.17 0.81 -10.65
CA MET A 90 -29.35 0.69 -11.52
C MET A 90 -30.59 1.36 -10.91
N GLU A 91 -30.71 1.35 -9.58
CA GLU A 91 -31.83 1.93 -8.83
C GLU A 91 -31.59 3.39 -8.43
N GLY A 92 -30.47 3.99 -8.84
CA GLY A 92 -30.09 5.36 -8.47
C GLY A 92 -29.80 5.55 -6.96
N ARG A 93 -29.61 4.44 -6.23
CA ARG A 93 -29.27 4.46 -4.81
C ARG A 93 -27.75 4.55 -4.66
N ARG A 94 -27.28 5.41 -3.75
CA ARG A 94 -25.86 5.44 -3.40
C ARG A 94 -25.53 4.28 -2.47
N HIS A 95 -24.41 3.61 -2.72
CA HIS A 95 -23.86 2.69 -1.74
C HIS A 95 -23.55 3.46 -0.46
N LYS A 96 -24.26 3.11 0.62
CA LYS A 96 -23.94 3.62 1.95
C LYS A 96 -22.66 2.93 2.37
N ASN A 97 -21.51 3.56 2.15
CA ASN A 97 -20.29 3.17 2.85
C ASN A 97 -20.66 3.17 4.33
N LYS A 98 -20.75 2.00 4.96
CA LYS A 98 -20.96 1.91 6.40
C LYS A 98 -19.79 2.65 7.02
N SER A 99 -20.06 3.83 7.56
CA SER A 99 -19.09 4.56 8.37
C SER A 99 -18.78 3.64 9.53
N ILE A 100 -17.58 3.06 9.52
CA ILE A 100 -17.13 2.17 10.60
C ILE A 100 -16.90 3.09 11.80
N GLU A 101 -17.76 2.96 12.81
CA GLU A 101 -17.55 3.65 14.08
C GLU A 101 -16.37 3.00 14.79
N LEU A 102 -15.34 3.82 15.04
CA LEU A 102 -14.14 3.40 15.73
C LEU A 102 -14.24 3.78 17.20
N PRO A 103 -13.78 2.92 18.11
CA PRO A 103 -13.72 3.27 19.51
C PRO A 103 -12.77 4.46 19.71
N LYS A 104 -13.09 5.29 20.70
CA LYS A 104 -12.26 6.44 21.06
C LYS A 104 -10.87 5.98 21.50
N THR A 105 -9.87 6.82 21.23
CA THR A 105 -8.50 6.58 21.68
C THR A 105 -8.39 6.75 23.20
N ILE A 106 -7.35 6.16 23.81
CA ILE A 106 -7.11 6.31 25.25
C ILE A 106 -6.96 7.79 25.65
N ILE A 107 -6.34 8.59 24.77
CA ILE A 107 -6.13 10.02 25.04
C ILE A 107 -7.46 10.77 25.03
N GLU A 108 -8.35 10.48 24.08
CA GLU A 108 -9.69 11.08 24.05
C GLU A 108 -10.49 10.68 25.29
N LEU A 109 -10.50 9.39 25.63
CA LEU A 109 -11.15 8.89 26.84
C LEU A 109 -10.60 9.56 28.10
N SER A 110 -9.28 9.73 28.20
CA SER A 110 -8.64 10.36 29.36
C SER A 110 -9.03 11.83 29.57
N LYS A 111 -9.46 12.53 28.52
CA LYS A 111 -9.95 13.91 28.61
C LYS A 111 -11.40 13.98 29.09
N GLU A 112 -12.16 12.92 28.83
CA GLU A 112 -13.59 12.83 29.19
C GLU A 112 -13.80 12.26 30.59
N THR A 113 -12.87 11.42 31.07
CA THR A 113 -12.98 10.75 32.38
C THR A 113 -12.24 11.52 33.47
N LEU A 114 -12.86 11.69 34.63
CA LEU A 114 -12.24 12.35 35.79
C LEU A 114 -11.46 11.38 36.68
N THR A 115 -11.81 10.09 36.65
CA THR A 115 -11.24 9.06 37.55
C THR A 115 -10.60 7.92 36.78
N SER A 116 -9.57 7.30 37.37
CA SER A 116 -8.85 6.18 36.77
C SER A 116 -9.72 4.94 36.58
N ASP A 117 -10.61 4.65 37.52
CA ASP A 117 -11.44 3.44 37.49
C ASP A 117 -12.50 3.52 36.38
N GLU A 118 -13.09 4.71 36.17
CA GLU A 118 -14.01 4.96 35.06
C GLU A 118 -13.30 4.80 33.71
N LEU A 119 -12.05 5.26 33.61
CA LEU A 119 -11.24 5.07 32.40
C LEU A 119 -11.01 3.58 32.12
N ILE A 120 -10.67 2.78 33.13
CA ILE A 120 -10.45 1.33 32.97
C ILE A 120 -11.72 0.64 32.46
N LEU A 121 -12.89 1.00 32.97
CA LEU A 121 -14.17 0.45 32.50
C LEU A 121 -14.41 0.78 31.03
N LYS A 122 -14.19 2.03 30.62
CA LYS A 122 -14.34 2.50 29.22
C LYS A 122 -13.28 1.94 28.25
N LEU A 123 -12.19 1.37 28.75
CA LEU A 123 -11.19 0.69 27.92
C LEU A 123 -11.62 -0.72 27.47
N THR A 124 -12.67 -1.27 28.07
CA THR A 124 -13.25 -2.55 27.66
C THR A 124 -14.00 -2.37 26.36
N LEU A 125 -13.56 -3.07 25.31
CA LEU A 125 -14.16 -2.99 23.98
C LEU A 125 -15.11 -4.15 23.74
N THR A 126 -16.18 -3.87 23.00
CA THR A 126 -17.10 -4.89 22.49
C THR A 126 -16.51 -5.61 21.27
N ASP A 127 -17.00 -6.82 20.96
CA ASP A 127 -16.54 -7.59 19.80
C ASP A 127 -16.70 -6.83 18.48
N THR A 128 -17.78 -6.05 18.35
CA THR A 128 -18.02 -5.21 17.18
C THR A 128 -16.96 -4.12 17.03
N GLU A 129 -16.58 -3.45 18.12
CA GLU A 129 -15.52 -2.43 18.10
C GLU A 129 -14.15 -3.05 17.80
N ILE A 130 -13.89 -4.26 18.29
CA ILE A 130 -12.67 -5.01 18.00
C ILE A 130 -12.59 -5.34 16.51
N GLU A 131 -13.68 -5.81 15.90
CA GLU A 131 -13.68 -6.10 14.46
C GLU A 131 -13.55 -4.82 13.62
N ASN A 132 -14.24 -3.75 14.01
CA ASN A 132 -14.12 -2.43 13.38
C ASN A 132 -12.67 -1.91 13.41
N LEU A 133 -11.99 -2.04 14.56
CA LEU A 133 -10.57 -1.70 14.69
C LEU A 133 -9.70 -2.57 13.80
N LYS A 134 -9.95 -3.88 13.75
CA LYS A 134 -9.20 -4.82 12.91
C LYS A 134 -9.29 -4.46 11.43
N ILE A 135 -10.49 -4.12 10.95
CA ILE A 135 -10.70 -3.69 9.56
C ILE A 135 -9.97 -2.37 9.28
N ALA A 136 -10.16 -1.37 10.15
CA ALA A 136 -9.57 -0.04 9.96
C ALA A 136 -8.03 -0.01 10.08
N THR A 137 -7.44 -1.04 10.68
CA THR A 137 -6.01 -1.10 10.94
C THR A 137 -5.27 -2.21 10.18
N VAL A 138 -5.89 -2.79 9.15
CA VAL A 138 -5.32 -3.89 8.36
C VAL A 138 -3.97 -3.55 7.72
N ASN A 139 -3.76 -2.28 7.36
CA ASN A 139 -2.52 -1.76 6.76
C ASN A 139 -1.43 -1.45 7.79
N GLN A 140 -1.66 -1.77 9.07
CA GLN A 140 -0.69 -1.72 10.17
C GLN A 140 0.13 -0.41 10.20
N SER A 141 1.43 -0.47 9.89
CA SER A 141 2.37 0.66 9.95
C SER A 141 2.03 1.80 8.99
N GLU A 142 1.27 1.54 7.94
CA GLU A 142 0.83 2.56 6.98
C GLU A 142 -0.49 3.23 7.41
N SER A 143 -1.20 2.67 8.41
CA SER A 143 -2.46 3.24 8.92
C SER A 143 -2.19 4.27 10.01
N LEU A 144 -2.63 5.52 9.78
CA LEU A 144 -2.62 6.56 10.82
C LEU A 144 -3.50 6.21 12.02
N ILE A 145 -4.63 5.53 11.76
CA ILE A 145 -5.56 5.05 12.80
C ILE A 145 -4.85 4.06 13.72
N TRP A 146 -4.07 3.13 13.17
CA TRP A 146 -3.28 2.17 13.95
C TRP A 146 -2.30 2.86 14.89
N HIS A 147 -1.58 3.89 14.41
CA HIS A 147 -0.67 4.66 15.25
C HIS A 147 -1.40 5.41 16.36
N SER A 148 -2.54 6.03 16.04
CA SER A 148 -3.37 6.76 17.01
C SER A 148 -3.90 5.83 18.10
N GLN A 149 -4.46 4.68 17.73
CA GLN A 149 -5.05 3.72 18.65
C GLN A 149 -4.04 3.05 19.58
N ARG A 150 -2.77 2.94 19.16
CA ARG A 150 -1.68 2.38 19.97
C ARG A 150 -1.10 3.36 20.97
N ARG A 151 -1.37 4.66 20.81
CA ARG A 151 -0.86 5.69 21.70
C ARG A 151 -1.50 5.56 23.09
N GLY A 152 -0.67 5.53 24.13
CA GLY A 152 -1.13 5.29 25.49
C GLY A 152 -1.38 3.82 25.84
N ARG A 153 -1.17 2.87 24.90
CA ARG A 153 -1.31 1.42 25.14
C ARG A 153 0.03 0.75 25.37
N ILE A 154 0.06 -0.22 26.28
CA ILE A 154 1.20 -1.13 26.42
C ILE A 154 1.13 -2.15 25.28
N THR A 155 2.02 -2.00 24.31
CA THR A 155 2.12 -2.91 23.16
C THR A 155 3.15 -4.01 23.42
N ALA A 156 3.06 -5.12 22.69
CA ALA A 156 3.99 -6.25 22.84
C ALA A 156 5.48 -5.82 22.76
N SER A 157 5.82 -4.92 21.84
CA SER A 157 7.18 -4.38 21.69
C SER A 157 7.68 -3.54 22.88
N ILE A 158 6.78 -2.99 23.69
CA ILE A 158 7.09 -2.14 24.85
C ILE A 158 6.99 -2.93 26.16
N PHE A 159 6.22 -4.03 26.18
CA PHE A 159 5.91 -4.82 27.38
C PHE A 159 7.15 -5.19 28.21
N LYS A 160 8.20 -5.72 27.57
CA LYS A 160 9.45 -6.08 28.29
C LYS A 160 10.09 -4.88 29.00
N ARG A 161 10.04 -3.69 28.38
CA ARG A 161 10.57 -2.46 28.98
C ARG A 161 9.76 -2.05 30.21
N VAL A 162 8.43 -2.20 30.14
CA VAL A 162 7.54 -1.94 31.28
C VAL A 162 7.87 -2.88 32.44
N CYS A 163 7.88 -4.20 32.22
CA CYS A 163 8.17 -5.17 33.28
C CYS A 163 9.51 -4.89 33.96
N THR A 164 10.57 -4.68 33.15
CA THR A 164 11.91 -4.38 33.66
C THR A 164 11.92 -3.09 34.49
N ARG A 165 11.19 -2.06 34.06
CA ARG A 165 11.11 -0.80 34.78
C ARG A 165 10.33 -0.93 36.09
N VAL A 166 9.24 -1.68 36.10
CA VAL A 166 8.48 -1.98 37.33
C VAL A 166 9.37 -2.67 38.36
N ASP A 167 10.15 -3.67 37.95
CA ASP A 167 11.09 -4.36 38.85
C ASP A 167 12.18 -3.42 39.37
N THR A 168 12.64 -2.47 38.54
CA THR A 168 13.62 -1.46 38.96
C THR A 168 13.03 -0.51 39.99
N ILE A 169 11.82 0.01 39.75
CA ILE A 169 11.11 0.93 40.68
C ILE A 169 10.86 0.26 42.04
N ARG A 170 10.54 -1.05 42.04
CA ARG A 170 10.37 -1.82 43.27
C ARG A 170 11.64 -1.85 44.13
N LYS A 171 12.82 -1.80 43.51
CA LYS A 171 14.12 -1.77 44.19
C LYS A 171 14.55 -0.34 44.56
N ASP A 172 14.33 0.61 43.64
CA ASP A 172 14.66 2.01 43.82
C ASP A 172 13.52 2.91 43.30
N LYS A 173 12.82 3.53 44.26
CA LYS A 173 11.67 4.41 43.99
C LYS A 173 12.05 5.71 43.31
N THR A 174 13.33 6.08 43.29
CA THR A 174 13.81 7.34 42.68
C THR A 174 14.13 7.20 41.18
N THR A 175 13.98 5.99 40.63
CA THR A 175 14.26 5.70 39.21
C THR A 175 13.44 6.59 38.27
N ASP A 176 14.12 7.29 37.36
CA ASP A 176 13.47 8.07 36.30
C ASP A 176 12.64 7.18 35.36
N VAL A 177 11.40 7.56 35.09
CA VAL A 177 10.45 6.86 34.20
C VAL A 177 10.13 7.63 32.92
N THR A 178 10.71 8.82 32.72
CA THR A 178 10.37 9.75 31.65
C THR A 178 10.49 9.09 30.26
N LYS A 179 11.61 8.39 30.01
CA LYS A 179 11.82 7.68 28.74
C LYS A 179 10.79 6.59 28.44
N LEU A 180 10.26 5.94 29.48
CA LEU A 180 9.23 4.92 29.32
C LEU A 180 7.86 5.58 29.04
N LYS A 181 7.55 6.66 29.74
CA LYS A 181 6.34 7.47 29.51
C LYS A 181 6.30 7.98 28.07
N GLU A 182 7.37 8.60 27.58
CA GLU A 182 7.48 9.08 26.19
C GLU A 182 7.26 7.95 25.16
N ALA A 183 7.74 6.74 25.46
CA ALA A 183 7.59 5.59 24.57
C ALA A 183 6.14 5.07 24.54
N ILE A 184 5.43 5.08 25.67
CA ILE A 184 4.02 4.67 25.77
C ILE A 184 3.12 5.73 25.10
N LEU A 185 3.41 7.01 25.30
CA LEU A 185 2.67 8.12 24.70
C LEU A 185 3.04 8.38 23.23
N GLY A 186 4.03 7.67 22.68
CA GLY A 186 4.41 7.80 21.28
C GLY A 186 4.78 9.24 20.89
N GLU A 187 5.41 9.97 21.82
CA GLU A 187 5.80 11.38 21.63
C GLU A 187 7.07 11.52 20.78
N LYS A 188 7.83 10.42 20.62
CA LYS A 188 9.04 10.41 19.81
C LYS A 188 8.71 10.23 18.32
N PRO A 189 9.42 10.96 17.43
CA PRO A 189 9.30 10.74 16.00
C PRO A 189 9.69 9.31 15.64
N LEU A 190 9.07 8.77 14.60
CA LEU A 190 9.35 7.43 14.11
C LEU A 190 10.77 7.36 13.54
N ILE A 191 11.72 6.83 14.32
CA ILE A 191 13.06 6.56 13.83
C ILE A 191 13.03 5.22 13.07
N GLN A 192 13.01 5.28 11.74
CA GLN A 192 13.14 4.10 10.90
C GLN A 192 14.62 3.77 10.67
N THR A 193 15.11 2.73 11.34
CA THR A 193 16.46 2.22 11.12
C THR A 193 16.57 1.51 9.76
N LYS A 194 17.80 1.32 9.25
CA LYS A 194 18.05 0.55 8.01
C LYS A 194 17.46 -0.86 8.10
N ALA A 195 17.59 -1.50 9.26
CA ALA A 195 17.02 -2.82 9.54
C ALA A 195 15.48 -2.80 9.47
N MET A 196 14.82 -1.77 10.01
CA MET A 196 13.36 -1.63 9.92
C MET A 196 12.89 -1.47 8.48
N LYS A 197 13.54 -0.61 7.68
CA LYS A 197 13.20 -0.41 6.26
C LYS A 197 13.35 -1.71 5.47
N HIS A 198 14.43 -2.45 5.71
CA HIS A 198 14.63 -3.77 5.11
C HIS A 198 13.55 -4.75 5.53
N GLY A 199 13.19 -4.79 6.82
CA GLY A 199 12.10 -5.63 7.34
C GLY A 199 10.77 -5.35 6.65
N ILE A 200 10.39 -4.08 6.52
CA ILE A 200 9.16 -3.65 5.83
C ILE A 200 9.18 -4.09 4.36
N ALA A 201 10.30 -3.89 3.65
CA ALA A 201 10.41 -4.26 2.25
C ALA A 201 10.34 -5.78 2.01
N MET A 202 10.85 -6.59 2.95
CA MET A 202 10.90 -8.05 2.84
C MET A 202 9.67 -8.76 3.41
N GLU A 203 8.84 -8.07 4.19
CA GLU A 203 7.64 -8.65 4.84
C GLU A 203 6.71 -9.37 3.84
N PRO A 204 6.40 -8.84 2.63
CA PRO A 204 5.55 -9.55 1.67
C PRO A 204 6.16 -10.85 1.16
N ALA A 205 7.50 -10.89 0.98
CA ALA A 205 8.20 -12.11 0.59
C ALA A 205 8.14 -13.16 1.70
N ALA A 206 8.44 -12.76 2.93
CA ALA A 206 8.37 -13.64 4.10
C ALA A 206 6.96 -14.21 4.33
N LYS A 207 5.89 -13.40 4.17
CA LYS A 207 4.49 -13.86 4.26
C LYS A 207 4.19 -14.96 3.24
N ARG A 208 4.61 -14.78 1.99
CA ARG A 208 4.38 -15.78 0.91
C ARG A 208 5.08 -17.10 1.21
N GLU A 209 6.32 -17.04 1.67
CA GLU A 209 7.10 -18.23 2.03
C GLU A 209 6.51 -18.98 3.21
N TYR A 210 6.09 -18.24 4.26
CA TYR A 210 5.40 -18.82 5.42
C TYR A 210 4.12 -19.56 5.01
N ILE A 211 3.25 -18.91 4.23
CA ILE A 211 2.00 -19.53 3.75
C ILE A 211 2.29 -20.78 2.92
N THR A 212 3.31 -20.74 2.07
CA THR A 212 3.71 -21.89 1.23
C THR A 212 4.16 -23.06 2.10
N THR A 213 4.97 -22.79 3.12
CA THR A 213 5.49 -23.81 4.06
C THR A 213 4.36 -24.42 4.89
N GLN A 214 3.46 -23.60 5.43
CA GLN A 214 2.33 -24.08 6.22
C GLN A 214 1.38 -24.97 5.39
N LYS A 215 1.13 -24.61 4.13
CA LYS A 215 0.30 -25.43 3.22
C LYS A 215 0.93 -26.78 2.93
N LYS A 216 2.25 -26.83 2.70
CA LYS A 216 2.98 -28.10 2.50
C LYS A 216 2.88 -29.00 3.73
N ASN A 217 3.16 -28.46 4.92
CA ASN A 217 3.05 -29.21 6.17
C ASN A 217 1.63 -29.74 6.43
N THR A 218 0.60 -28.96 6.06
CA THR A 218 -0.81 -29.39 6.20
C THR A 218 -1.16 -30.53 5.25
N GLN A 219 -0.61 -30.54 4.04
CA GLN A 219 -0.81 -31.60 3.05
C GLN A 219 -0.08 -32.90 3.43
N GLU A 220 1.10 -32.81 4.02
CA GLU A 220 1.86 -33.97 4.52
C GLU A 220 1.15 -34.66 5.71
N VAL A 221 0.45 -33.90 6.56
CA VAL A 221 -0.31 -34.44 7.70
C VAL A 221 -1.62 -35.14 7.27
N GLN A 222 -2.18 -34.80 6.10
CA GLN A 222 -3.41 -35.43 5.57
C GLN A 222 -3.13 -36.60 4.61
N GLY A 223 -1.87 -36.84 4.26
CA GLY A 223 -1.42 -37.92 3.38
C GLY A 223 -0.96 -39.19 4.11
N HIS A 224 -1.18 -39.28 5.43
CA HIS A 224 -0.88 -40.45 6.26
C HIS A 224 -2.14 -41.03 6.90
#